data_AF-A0A177LJ12-F1
#
_entry.id   AF-A0A177LJ12-F1
#
_cell.length_a   1.000
_cell.length_b   1.000
_cell.length_c   1.000
_cell.angle_alpha   90.00
_cell.angle_beta   90.00
_cell.angle_gamma   90.00
#
_symmetry.space_group_name_H-M   'P 1'
#
loop_
_entity.id
_entity.type
_entity.pdbx_description
1 polymer ?
#
loop_
_entity_poly.entity_id
_entity_poly.type
_entity_poly.pdbx_seq_one_letter_code
_entity_poly.pdbx_strand_id
1 'polypeptide(L)'
;MIITATVFYISLAVLAAVIYGVCLFIENKYDKEDFKRKSFLVILPLGILIYMFCPKIYIIQNCTTSEEKVMVFPTQGFTYGNGKCYVINQSTEVLGIVTYVYGNPPEEKVKEKSINVEILPKATQMIPKGVISYLLEPAPTTVRTKSDYEFHHRLFCVSQEDAGTDGQEGDYSTE
;
A
#
# COMPACT_ATOMS: atom_id res chain seq x y z
N MET A 1 -14.32 10.52 -2.72
CA MET A 1 -14.51 9.73 -3.95
C MET A 1 -13.49 8.60 -3.95
N ILE A 2 -13.96 7.37 -4.07
CA ILE A 2 -13.14 6.17 -4.11
C ILE A 2 -13.22 5.62 -5.53
N ILE A 3 -12.08 5.38 -6.18
CA ILE A 3 -12.00 4.82 -7.53
C ILE A 3 -11.11 3.58 -7.52
N THR A 4 -11.21 2.74 -8.54
CA THR A 4 -10.31 1.58 -8.67
C THR A 4 -8.87 2.05 -8.91
N ALA A 5 -7.89 1.27 -8.42
CA ALA A 5 -6.48 1.61 -8.60
C ALA A 5 -6.11 1.77 -10.08
N THR A 6 -6.66 0.93 -10.96
CA THR A 6 -6.46 1.02 -12.41
C THR A 6 -6.93 2.36 -12.99
N VAL A 7 -8.13 2.82 -12.63
CA VAL A 7 -8.66 4.11 -13.11
C VAL A 7 -7.84 5.28 -12.57
N PHE A 8 -7.36 5.19 -11.33
CA PHE A 8 -6.46 6.18 -10.74
C PHE A 8 -5.17 6.31 -11.54
N TYR A 9 -4.48 5.20 -11.84
CA TYR A 9 -3.24 5.23 -12.61
C TYR A 9 -3.45 5.71 -14.05
N ILE A 10 -4.56 5.32 -14.70
CA ILE A 10 -4.91 5.83 -16.03
C ILE A 10 -5.12 7.35 -15.98
N SER A 11 -5.85 7.84 -14.99
CA SER A 11 -6.12 9.28 -14.83
C SER A 11 -4.83 10.08 -14.59
N LEU A 12 -3.90 9.52 -13.80
CA LEU A 12 -2.59 10.13 -13.55
C LEU A 12 -1.72 10.14 -14.82
N ALA A 13 -1.75 9.07 -15.61
CA ALA A 13 -1.06 9.01 -16.90
C ALA A 13 -1.63 10.00 -17.92
N VAL A 14 -2.95 10.12 -18.01
CA VAL A 14 -3.61 11.11 -18.88
C VAL A 14 -3.26 12.53 -18.45
N LEU A 15 -3.29 12.83 -17.15
CA LEU A 15 -2.89 14.13 -16.63
C LEU A 15 -1.43 14.45 -16.99
N ALA A 16 -0.52 13.49 -16.79
CA ALA A 16 0.88 13.65 -17.17
C ALA A 16 1.05 13.90 -18.67
N ALA A 17 0.31 13.18 -19.52
CA ALA A 17 0.33 13.36 -20.97
C ALA A 17 -0.23 14.73 -21.40
N VAL A 18 -1.31 15.21 -20.77
CA VAL A 18 -1.87 16.55 -21.02
C VAL A 18 -0.87 17.62 -20.63
N ILE A 19 -0.28 17.53 -19.44
CA ILE A 19 0.73 18.51 -19.01
C ILE A 19 1.93 18.47 -19.95
N TYR A 20 2.40 17.28 -20.34
CA TYR A 20 3.49 17.13 -21.30
C TYR A 20 3.14 17.74 -22.66
N GLY A 21 1.92 17.51 -23.18
CA GLY A 21 1.45 18.10 -24.44
C GLY A 21 1.37 19.63 -24.38
N VAL A 22 0.85 20.18 -23.29
CA VAL A 22 0.86 21.64 -23.03
C VAL A 22 2.30 22.15 -22.96
N CYS A 23 3.21 21.39 -22.35
CA CYS A 23 4.62 21.77 -22.29
C CYS A 23 5.26 21.81 -23.68
N LEU A 24 5.05 20.79 -24.52
CA LEU A 24 5.52 20.79 -25.90
C LEU A 24 4.96 21.97 -26.72
N PHE A 25 3.70 22.35 -26.48
CA PHE A 25 3.10 23.52 -27.14
C PHE A 25 3.78 24.83 -26.73
N ILE A 26 4.13 24.99 -25.45
CA ILE A 26 4.81 26.19 -24.92
C ILE A 26 6.29 26.22 -25.34
N GLU A 27 6.97 25.07 -25.40
CA GLU A 27 8.34 24.94 -25.94
C GLU A 27 8.49 25.45 -27.38
N ASN A 28 7.41 25.41 -28.16
CA ASN A 28 7.42 25.97 -29.51
C ASN A 28 7.45 27.51 -29.53
N LYS A 29 7.21 28.18 -28.38
CA LYS A 29 7.20 29.65 -28.23
C LYS A 29 8.28 30.21 -27.31
N TYR A 30 8.89 29.40 -26.43
CA TYR A 30 9.84 29.84 -25.41
C TYR A 30 11.12 29.00 -25.40
N ASP A 31 12.17 29.51 -24.76
CA ASP A 31 13.51 28.90 -24.75
C ASP A 31 13.52 27.45 -24.24
N LYS A 32 14.17 26.55 -25.00
CA LYS A 32 13.89 25.10 -25.03
C LYS A 32 14.39 24.34 -23.79
N GLU A 33 15.50 24.76 -23.19
CA GLU A 33 16.15 24.00 -22.12
C GLU A 33 15.61 24.33 -20.72
N ASP A 34 15.35 25.61 -20.46
CA ASP A 34 14.99 26.07 -19.12
C ASP A 34 13.53 25.69 -18.78
N PHE A 35 12.66 25.61 -19.79
CA PHE A 35 11.26 25.23 -19.62
C PHE A 35 11.09 23.72 -19.36
N LYS A 36 11.82 22.84 -20.09
CA LYS A 36 11.81 21.39 -19.84
C LYS A 36 12.24 21.04 -18.42
N ARG A 37 13.34 21.66 -17.97
CA ARG A 37 13.88 21.43 -16.62
C ARG A 37 12.89 21.87 -15.54
N LYS A 38 12.29 23.06 -15.70
CA LYS A 38 11.30 23.58 -14.74
C LYS A 38 10.00 22.77 -14.73
N SER A 39 9.51 22.35 -15.89
CA SER A 39 8.30 21.52 -15.98
C SER A 39 8.50 20.15 -15.32
N PHE A 40 9.61 19.46 -15.62
CA PHE A 40 9.96 18.20 -14.98
C PHE A 40 10.08 18.34 -13.45
N LEU A 41 10.69 19.44 -12.98
CA LEU A 41 10.81 19.76 -11.56
C LEU A 41 9.48 20.08 -10.86
N VAL A 42 8.38 20.30 -11.58
CA VAL A 42 7.05 20.53 -10.99
C VAL A 42 6.18 19.28 -11.09
N ILE A 43 6.13 18.64 -12.26
CA ILE A 43 5.28 17.48 -12.53
C ILE A 43 5.72 16.28 -11.70
N LEU A 44 7.03 16.00 -11.65
CA LEU A 44 7.55 14.84 -10.93
C LEU A 44 7.23 14.90 -9.43
N PRO A 45 7.56 15.98 -8.69
CA PRO A 45 7.20 16.03 -7.28
C PRO A 45 5.69 16.10 -7.05
N LEU A 46 4.92 16.73 -7.94
CA LEU A 46 3.45 16.72 -7.82
C LEU A 46 2.88 15.31 -7.96
N GLY A 47 3.37 14.53 -8.93
CA GLY A 47 2.98 13.13 -9.10
C GLY A 47 3.36 12.26 -7.90
N ILE A 48 4.57 12.46 -7.36
CA ILE A 48 5.04 11.77 -6.14
C ILE A 48 4.16 12.14 -4.94
N LEU A 49 3.83 13.42 -4.75
CA LEU A 49 2.95 13.88 -3.68
C LEU A 49 1.55 13.25 -3.80
N ILE A 50 0.97 13.24 -5.00
CA ILE A 50 -0.35 12.62 -5.20
C ILE A 50 -0.29 11.11 -4.88
N TYR A 51 0.76 10.42 -5.31
CA TYR A 51 0.92 8.99 -5.03
C TYR A 51 1.14 8.68 -3.55
N MET A 52 1.96 9.46 -2.85
CA MET A 52 2.31 9.20 -1.45
C MET A 52 1.18 9.52 -0.46
N PHE A 53 0.29 10.46 -0.79
CA PHE A 53 -0.74 10.92 0.14
C PHE A 53 -2.08 10.21 -0.02
N CYS A 54 -2.35 9.59 -1.17
CA CYS A 54 -3.60 8.87 -1.42
C CYS A 54 -3.62 7.50 -0.70
N PRO A 55 -4.51 7.28 0.28
CA PRO A 55 -4.56 6.02 1.00
C PRO A 55 -5.20 4.93 0.13
N LYS A 56 -4.67 3.71 0.28
CA LYS A 56 -5.18 2.51 -0.36
C LYS A 56 -6.32 1.91 0.46
N ILE A 57 -7.31 1.36 -0.24
CA ILE A 57 -8.47 0.68 0.34
C ILE A 57 -8.56 -0.70 -0.29
N TYR A 58 -8.38 -1.73 0.52
CA TYR A 58 -8.56 -3.12 0.13
C TYR A 58 -9.97 -3.56 0.52
N ILE A 59 -10.77 -3.98 -0.46
CA ILE A 59 -12.11 -4.53 -0.24
C ILE A 59 -12.03 -6.03 -0.44
N ILE A 60 -12.22 -6.78 0.63
CA ILE A 60 -12.17 -8.24 0.62
C ILE A 60 -13.58 -8.77 0.52
N GLN A 61 -13.91 -9.39 -0.61
CA GLN A 61 -15.23 -9.97 -0.83
C GLN A 61 -15.28 -11.37 -0.26
N ASN A 62 -14.29 -12.21 -0.61
CA ASN A 62 -14.08 -13.57 -0.11
C ASN A 62 -12.57 -13.83 0.05
N CYS A 63 -12.19 -14.98 0.59
CA CYS A 63 -10.77 -15.38 0.79
C CYS A 63 -9.97 -15.57 -0.50
N THR A 64 -10.59 -15.47 -1.66
CA THR A 64 -9.96 -15.58 -2.98
C THR A 64 -10.11 -14.31 -3.82
N THR A 65 -11.06 -13.44 -3.49
CA THR A 65 -11.39 -12.26 -4.30
C THR A 65 -11.25 -10.98 -3.49
N SER A 66 -10.39 -10.09 -3.99
CA SER A 66 -10.13 -8.79 -3.41
C SER A 66 -10.13 -7.70 -4.50
N GLU A 67 -10.55 -6.50 -4.11
CA GLU A 67 -10.50 -5.31 -4.95
C GLU A 67 -9.62 -4.24 -4.29
N GLU A 68 -8.65 -3.70 -5.04
CA GLU A 68 -7.85 -2.54 -4.62
C GLU A 68 -8.47 -1.25 -5.16
N LYS A 69 -8.78 -0.33 -4.24
CA LYS A 69 -9.29 1.01 -4.54
C LYS A 69 -8.40 2.07 -3.91
N VAL A 70 -8.46 3.27 -4.47
CA VAL A 70 -7.68 4.43 -4.03
C VAL A 70 -8.64 5.56 -3.70
N MET A 71 -8.41 6.22 -2.55
CA MET A 71 -9.18 7.40 -2.16
C MET A 71 -8.56 8.66 -2.79
N VAL A 72 -9.30 9.29 -3.69
CA VAL A 72 -8.88 10.53 -4.38
C VAL A 72 -9.42 11.78 -3.72
N PHE A 73 -10.62 11.69 -3.12
CA PHE A 73 -11.17 12.76 -2.28
C PHE A 73 -11.63 12.21 -0.93
N PRO A 74 -11.48 12.98 0.16
CA PRO A 74 -11.90 12.55 1.49
C PRO A 74 -13.39 12.24 1.51
N THR A 75 -13.74 11.23 2.28
CA THR A 75 -15.11 10.79 2.54
C THR A 75 -15.28 10.55 4.03
N GLN A 76 -16.50 10.67 4.56
CA GLN A 76 -16.74 10.44 5.98
C GLN A 76 -16.19 9.07 6.42
N GLY A 77 -15.41 9.05 7.51
CA GLY A 77 -14.77 7.85 8.05
C GLY A 77 -13.37 7.53 7.49
N PHE A 78 -12.92 8.19 6.43
CA PHE A 78 -11.61 7.95 5.81
C PHE A 78 -10.73 9.22 5.83
N THR A 79 -9.46 9.05 6.19
CA THR A 79 -8.51 10.16 6.36
C THR A 79 -7.27 9.96 5.50
N TYR A 80 -6.67 11.06 5.05
CA TYR A 80 -5.38 11.05 4.37
C TYR A 80 -4.24 10.87 5.37
N GLY A 81 -3.12 10.35 4.89
CA GLY A 81 -1.91 10.21 5.68
C GLY A 81 -0.94 9.25 5.03
N ASN A 82 0.36 9.54 5.20
CA ASN A 82 1.42 8.70 4.67
C ASN A 82 1.31 7.28 5.25
N GLY A 83 1.25 6.27 4.37
CA GLY A 83 1.18 4.87 4.75
C GLY A 83 -0.13 4.44 5.41
N LYS A 84 -1.19 5.26 5.35
CA LYS A 84 -2.52 4.84 5.77
C LYS A 84 -3.13 3.90 4.74
N CYS A 85 -3.58 2.76 5.23
CA CYS A 85 -4.28 1.75 4.46
C CYS A 85 -5.60 1.42 5.17
N TYR A 86 -6.66 1.17 4.41
CA TYR A 86 -7.94 0.71 4.95
C TYR A 86 -8.25 -0.66 4.40
N VAL A 87 -8.78 -1.53 5.26
CA VAL A 87 -9.28 -2.85 4.87
C VAL A 87 -10.76 -2.90 5.20
N ILE A 88 -11.57 -3.20 4.20
CA ILE A 88 -13.01 -3.37 4.31
C ILE A 88 -13.30 -4.86 4.15
N ASN A 89 -13.71 -5.51 5.23
CA ASN A 89 -14.09 -6.91 5.21
C ASN A 89 -15.56 -7.02 4.78
N GLN A 90 -15.83 -7.28 3.50
CA GLN A 90 -17.18 -7.58 3.02
C GLN A 90 -17.50 -9.08 3.07
N SER A 91 -16.55 -9.92 3.47
CA SER A 91 -16.74 -11.36 3.58
C SER A 91 -17.53 -11.74 4.85
N THR A 92 -17.80 -13.04 5.01
CA THR A 92 -18.35 -13.65 6.23
C THR A 92 -17.26 -14.13 7.18
N GLU A 93 -16.01 -14.17 6.74
CA GLU A 93 -14.86 -14.68 7.48
C GLU A 93 -14.20 -13.58 8.31
N VAL A 94 -13.50 -13.95 9.39
CA VAL A 94 -12.62 -13.03 10.10
C VAL A 94 -11.32 -12.90 9.30
N LEU A 95 -10.82 -11.67 9.13
CA LEU A 95 -9.52 -11.44 8.50
C LEU A 95 -8.46 -11.14 9.56
N GLY A 96 -7.28 -11.73 9.41
CA GLY A 96 -6.11 -11.45 10.22
C GLY A 96 -5.10 -10.61 9.45
N ILE A 97 -4.46 -9.66 10.14
CA ILE A 97 -3.27 -8.98 9.65
C ILE A 97 -2.14 -9.29 10.60
N VAL A 98 -1.06 -9.86 10.05
CA VAL A 98 0.17 -10.13 10.78
C VAL A 98 1.36 -9.49 10.09
N THR A 99 2.41 -9.23 10.85
CA THR A 99 3.65 -8.65 10.34
C THR A 99 4.73 -9.72 10.29
N TYR A 100 5.22 -10.00 9.08
CA TYR A 100 6.40 -10.81 8.86
C TYR A 100 7.64 -9.94 8.95
N VAL A 101 8.60 -10.42 9.72
CA VAL A 101 9.90 -9.77 9.95
C VAL A 101 10.95 -10.63 9.29
N TYR A 102 11.68 -10.08 8.33
CA TYR A 102 12.81 -10.75 7.71
C TYR A 102 14.10 -10.09 8.18
N GLY A 103 15.10 -10.90 8.53
CA GLY A 103 16.36 -10.44 9.11
C GLY A 103 16.25 -10.19 10.63
N ASN A 104 17.24 -9.49 11.18
CA ASN A 104 17.38 -9.27 12.63
C ASN A 104 17.24 -7.78 12.99
N PRO A 105 16.03 -7.21 13.00
CA PRO A 105 15.81 -5.84 13.45
C PRO A 105 15.95 -5.67 14.97
N PRO A 106 16.24 -4.45 15.45
CA PRO A 106 16.12 -4.10 16.86
C PRO A 106 14.68 -4.32 17.38
N GLU A 107 14.54 -4.79 18.62
CA GLU A 107 13.24 -5.07 19.25
C GLU A 107 12.30 -3.86 19.26
N GLU A 108 12.84 -2.66 19.45
CA GLU A 108 12.10 -1.40 19.39
C GLU A 108 11.41 -1.21 18.02
N LYS A 109 12.09 -1.58 16.92
CA LYS A 109 11.56 -1.48 15.57
C LYS A 109 10.50 -2.52 15.29
N VAL A 110 10.64 -3.71 15.88
CA VAL A 110 9.61 -4.75 15.82
C VAL A 110 8.35 -4.25 16.49
N LYS A 111 8.41 -3.77 17.73
CA LYS A 111 7.25 -3.24 18.46
C LYS A 111 6.60 -2.04 17.75
N GLU A 112 7.41 -1.17 17.13
CA GLU A 112 6.90 0.00 16.41
C GLU A 112 6.10 -0.37 15.15
N LYS A 113 6.51 -1.43 14.45
CA LYS A 113 5.98 -1.80 13.14
C LYS A 113 5.09 -3.05 13.15
N SER A 114 5.12 -3.83 14.22
CA SER A 114 4.30 -5.04 14.35
C SER A 114 2.83 -4.65 14.44
N ILE A 115 2.04 -5.22 13.54
CA ILE A 115 0.60 -5.14 13.51
C ILE A 115 0.09 -6.57 13.61
N ASN A 116 -0.72 -6.80 14.64
CA ASN A 116 -1.52 -8.00 14.80
C ASN A 116 -2.96 -7.56 15.09
N VAL A 117 -3.81 -7.60 14.07
CA VAL A 117 -5.18 -7.08 14.16
C VAL A 117 -6.12 -8.04 13.44
N GLU A 118 -7.23 -8.37 14.12
CA GLU A 118 -8.35 -9.07 13.52
C GLU A 118 -9.42 -8.09 13.06
N ILE A 119 -9.99 -8.37 11.89
CA ILE A 119 -11.03 -7.56 11.25
C ILE A 119 -12.27 -8.44 11.13
N LEU A 120 -13.26 -8.13 11.96
CA LEU A 120 -14.53 -8.84 11.98
C LEU A 120 -15.28 -8.76 10.63
N PRO A 121 -16.18 -9.72 10.35
CA PRO A 121 -17.04 -9.67 9.19
C PRO A 121 -17.82 -8.35 9.11
N LYS A 122 -17.95 -7.80 7.91
CA LYS A 122 -18.64 -6.52 7.64
C LYS A 122 -18.04 -5.30 8.36
N ALA A 123 -16.84 -5.41 8.93
CA ALA A 123 -16.14 -4.31 9.57
C ALA A 123 -15.15 -3.61 8.62
N THR A 124 -14.83 -2.36 8.95
CA THR A 124 -13.76 -1.59 8.30
C THR A 124 -12.70 -1.28 9.34
N GLN A 125 -11.45 -1.59 9.01
CA GLN A 125 -10.31 -1.32 9.88
C GLN A 125 -9.31 -0.41 9.18
N MET A 126 -8.83 0.59 9.90
CA MET A 126 -7.70 1.41 9.48
C MET A 126 -6.41 0.74 9.96
N ILE A 127 -5.46 0.59 9.05
CA ILE A 127 -4.11 0.11 9.32
C ILE A 127 -3.21 1.34 9.46
N PRO A 128 -2.76 1.64 10.68
CA PRO A 128 -2.17 2.95 10.99
C PRO A 128 -0.82 3.16 10.28
N LYS A 129 -0.10 2.08 9.93
CA LYS A 129 1.19 2.15 9.25
C LYS A 129 1.43 0.89 8.42
N GLY A 130 1.77 1.05 7.15
CA GLY A 130 2.31 -0.03 6.34
C GLY A 130 1.44 -0.37 5.13
N VAL A 131 2.12 -0.86 4.09
CA VAL A 131 1.48 -1.38 2.88
C VAL A 131 1.31 -2.88 3.07
N ILE A 132 0.11 -3.39 2.82
CA ILE A 132 -0.14 -4.83 2.78
C ILE A 132 0.64 -5.38 1.60
N SER A 133 1.65 -6.21 1.90
CA SER A 133 2.58 -6.77 0.92
C SER A 133 2.03 -8.05 0.31
N TYR A 134 1.39 -8.87 1.13
CA TYR A 134 0.82 -10.15 0.72
C TYR A 134 -0.68 -10.15 1.00
N LEU A 135 -1.48 -10.14 -0.06
CA LEU A 135 -2.93 -10.00 0.01
C LEU A 135 -3.59 -11.34 -0.26
N LEU A 136 -4.07 -12.02 0.79
CA LEU A 136 -4.67 -13.36 0.73
C LEU A 136 -3.73 -14.45 0.17
N GLU A 137 -2.43 -14.14 0.10
CA GLU A 137 -1.38 -15.02 -0.37
C GLU A 137 -0.47 -15.42 0.80
N PRO A 138 0.17 -16.60 0.73
CA PRO A 138 1.19 -16.98 1.70
C PRO A 138 2.40 -16.04 1.57
N ALA A 139 2.95 -15.63 2.71
CA ALA A 139 4.22 -14.92 2.71
C ALA A 139 5.35 -15.91 2.33
N PRO A 140 6.32 -15.51 1.49
CA PRO A 140 7.47 -16.34 1.17
C PRO A 140 8.34 -16.55 2.42
N THR A 141 9.03 -17.67 2.51
CA THR A 141 9.93 -17.94 3.65
C THR A 141 11.20 -17.11 3.61
N THR A 142 11.61 -16.66 2.41
CA THR A 142 12.80 -15.86 2.19
C THR A 142 12.50 -14.70 1.25
N VAL A 143 13.08 -13.53 1.53
CA VAL A 143 12.98 -12.34 0.68
C VAL A 143 14.37 -11.78 0.44
N ARG A 144 14.61 -11.29 -0.78
CA ARG A 144 15.87 -10.65 -1.13
C ARG A 144 15.77 -9.16 -0.85
N THR A 145 16.32 -8.76 0.29
CA THR A 145 16.33 -7.37 0.76
C THR A 145 17.69 -6.71 0.51
N LYS A 146 17.70 -5.38 0.34
CA LYS A 146 18.93 -4.56 0.29
C LYS A 146 19.37 -4.07 1.68
N SER A 147 18.51 -4.19 2.68
CA SER A 147 18.73 -3.81 4.07
C SER A 147 18.89 -5.04 4.98
N ASP A 148 19.45 -4.82 6.17
CA ASP A 148 19.67 -5.87 7.16
C ASP A 148 18.37 -6.52 7.66
N TYR A 149 17.25 -5.82 7.51
CA TYR A 149 15.92 -6.33 7.83
C TYR A 149 14.83 -5.65 6.99
N GLU A 150 13.67 -6.30 6.87
CA GLU A 150 12.48 -5.77 6.20
C GLU A 150 11.19 -6.21 6.92
N PHE A 151 10.15 -5.37 6.84
CA PHE A 151 8.85 -5.63 7.45
C PHE A 151 7.79 -5.71 6.36
N HIS A 152 7.06 -6.82 6.34
CA HIS A 152 5.94 -7.02 5.42
C HIS A 152 4.67 -7.35 6.18
N HIS A 153 3.54 -6.85 5.70
CA HIS A 153 2.24 -7.16 6.29
C HIS A 153 1.50 -8.14 5.38
N ARG A 154 0.97 -9.20 5.99
CA ARG A 154 0.12 -10.18 5.31
C ARG A 154 -1.30 -10.02 5.81
N LEU A 155 -2.25 -9.93 4.87
CA LEU A 155 -3.67 -10.06 5.14
C LEU A 155 -4.12 -11.46 4.75
N PHE A 156 -4.77 -12.18 5.65
CA PHE A 156 -5.24 -13.55 5.42
C PHE A 156 -6.63 -13.76 6.04
N CYS A 157 -7.32 -14.81 5.60
CA CYS A 157 -8.54 -15.26 6.28
C CYS A 157 -8.16 -16.15 7.45
N VAL A 158 -8.71 -15.87 8.63
CA VAL A 158 -8.56 -16.73 9.80
C VAL A 158 -9.49 -17.91 9.59
N SER A 159 -8.95 -19.05 9.14
CA SER A 159 -9.69 -20.30 9.27
C SER A 159 -9.72 -20.69 10.75
N GLN A 160 -10.76 -21.37 11.22
CA GLN A 160 -10.84 -21.85 12.62
C GLN A 160 -9.66 -22.77 13.02
N GLU A 161 -8.82 -23.20 12.08
CA GLU A 161 -7.66 -24.07 12.31
C GLU A 161 -6.34 -23.27 12.54
N ASP A 162 -6.28 -22.00 12.17
CA ASP A 162 -5.03 -21.20 12.20
C ASP A 162 -4.77 -20.46 13.54
N ALA A 163 -5.74 -20.48 14.48
CA ALA A 163 -5.59 -19.84 15.79
C ALA A 163 -4.59 -20.55 16.74
N GLY A 164 -3.98 -21.66 16.29
CA GLY A 164 -3.15 -22.54 17.14
C GLY A 164 -1.66 -22.61 16.82
N THR A 165 -1.13 -21.98 15.75
CA THR A 165 0.24 -22.27 15.30
C THR A 165 1.17 -21.10 14.98
N ASP A 166 0.75 -19.83 14.97
CA ASP A 166 1.65 -18.71 14.66
C ASP A 166 2.31 -18.07 15.89
N GLY A 167 2.84 -18.94 16.76
CA GLY A 167 3.52 -18.54 17.98
C GLY A 167 4.69 -19.44 18.31
N GLN A 168 5.68 -19.60 17.40
CA GLN A 168 7.05 -19.91 17.82
C GLN A 168 8.09 -19.75 16.69
N GLU A 169 9.10 -18.94 17.00
CA GLU A 169 10.49 -18.92 16.52
C GLU A 169 10.80 -19.74 15.25
N GLY A 170 10.91 -19.04 14.12
CA GLY A 170 11.72 -19.51 12.99
C GLY A 170 13.18 -19.13 13.23
N ASP A 171 13.98 -20.11 13.66
CA ASP A 171 15.44 -20.04 13.69
C ASP A 171 15.97 -19.94 12.24
N TYR A 172 16.54 -18.79 11.88
CA TYR A 172 17.11 -18.57 10.54
C TYR A 172 18.64 -18.58 10.64
N SER A 173 19.21 -19.76 10.41
CA SER A 173 20.63 -19.94 10.11
C SER A 173 20.99 -19.21 8.80
N THR A 174 22.09 -18.48 8.83
CA THR A 174 22.70 -17.80 7.67
C THR A 174 23.81 -18.69 7.10
N GLU A 175 23.75 -18.98 5.80
CA GLU A 175 24.90 -19.36 4.98
C GLU A 175 25.25 -18.21 4.02
#